data_AF-A0A0K8Q8F3-F1
#
_entry.id   AF-A0A0K8Q8F3-F1
#
_cell.length_a   1.000
_cell.length_b   1.000
_cell.length_c   1.000
_cell.angle_alpha   90.00
_cell.angle_beta   90.00
_cell.angle_gamma   90.00
#
_symmetry.space_group_name_H-M   'P 1'
#
loop_
_entity.id
_entity.type
_entity.pdbx_description
1 polymer ?
#
loop_
_entity_poly.entity_id
_entity_poly.type
_entity_poly.pdbx_seq_one_letter_code
_entity_poly.pdbx_strand_id
1 'polypeptide(L)' 'AAGHQPAEAAVPCKSYKECVDVAKSGKAPDYDGQSGRIGFDANGDVTAANYMVYLYGADNTAKMAGTETAARSGS' A
#
# COMPACT_ATOMS: atom_id res chain seq x y z
N ALA A 1 1.66 0.56 22.95
CA ALA A 1 1.64 1.72 22.05
C ALA A 1 2.87 1.67 21.15
N ALA A 2 2.73 1.16 19.92
CA ALA A 2 3.73 1.35 18.88
C ALA A 2 3.08 2.27 17.85
N GLY A 3 3.04 3.55 18.20
CA GLY A 3 2.68 4.59 17.26
C GLY A 3 3.66 4.56 16.10
N HIS A 4 3.15 4.87 14.92
CA HIS A 4 3.90 5.10 13.69
C HIS A 4 4.98 6.17 14.00
N GLN A 5 6.19 5.74 14.37
CA GLN A 5 7.31 6.64 14.55
C GLN A 5 7.56 7.31 13.19
N PRO A 6 7.82 8.63 13.14
CA PRO A 6 8.36 9.26 11.95
C PRO A 6 9.82 8.80 11.84
N ALA A 7 10.01 7.58 11.36
CA ALA A 7 11.31 7.13 10.88
C ALA A 7 11.71 8.05 9.73
N GLU A 8 12.99 8.39 9.66
CA GLU A 8 13.68 8.75 8.42
C GLU A 8 12.94 8.14 7.21
N ALA A 9 12.47 8.95 6.26
CA ALA A 9 11.49 8.54 5.26
C ALA A 9 11.80 7.14 4.70
N ALA A 10 11.00 6.16 5.13
CA ALA A 10 11.18 4.76 4.74
C ALA A 10 11.14 4.63 3.20
N VAL A 11 11.92 3.71 2.66
CA VAL A 11 12.13 3.64 1.21
C VAL A 11 11.08 2.74 0.56
N PRO A 12 10.28 3.25 -0.39
CA PRO A 12 9.24 2.46 -1.04
C PRO A 12 9.82 1.29 -1.84
N CYS A 13 9.21 0.12 -1.72
CA CYS A 13 9.59 -1.10 -2.44
C CYS A 13 8.33 -1.90 -2.81
N LYS A 14 8.30 -2.50 -4.01
CA LYS A 14 7.07 -3.13 -4.56
C LYS A 14 7.08 -4.66 -4.50
N SER A 15 8.23 -5.24 -4.20
CA SER A 15 8.40 -6.69 -4.09
C SER A 15 9.18 -7.06 -2.84
N TYR A 16 8.97 -8.28 -2.34
CA TYR A 16 9.74 -8.81 -1.21
C TYR A 16 11.25 -8.70 -1.45
N LYS A 17 11.70 -9.02 -2.67
CA LYS A 17 13.12 -8.94 -3.03
C LYS A 17 13.64 -7.50 -2.91
N GLU A 18 12.92 -6.52 -3.45
CA GLU A 18 13.30 -5.10 -3.32
C GLU A 18 13.33 -4.64 -1.87
N CYS A 19 12.35 -5.02 -1.05
CA CYS A 19 12.34 -4.63 0.36
C CYS A 19 13.48 -5.27 1.16
N VAL A 20 13.87 -6.50 0.81
CA VAL A 20 15.07 -7.14 1.37
C VAL A 20 16.33 -6.41 0.95
N ASP A 21 16.43 -5.97 -0.31
CA ASP A 21 17.56 -5.18 -0.79
C ASP A 21 17.66 -3.83 -0.05
N VAL A 22 16.53 -3.16 0.21
CA VAL A 22 16.44 -1.95 1.04
C VAL A 22 16.90 -2.23 2.47
N ALA A 23 16.40 -3.28 3.11
CA ALA A 23 16.79 -3.64 4.47
C ALA A 23 18.30 -3.93 4.58
N LYS A 24 18.87 -4.64 3.61
CA LYS A 24 20.32 -4.91 3.53
C LYS A 24 21.17 -3.64 3.35
N SER A 25 20.60 -2.58 2.80
CA SER A 25 21.26 -1.26 2.69
C SER A 25 21.25 -0.45 3.99
N GLY A 26 20.68 -1.00 5.07
CA GLY A 26 20.57 -0.32 6.37
C GLY A 26 19.42 0.70 6.44
N LYS A 27 18.51 0.69 5.46
CA LYS A 27 17.34 1.57 5.40
C LYS A 27 16.07 0.82 5.78
N ALA A 28 15.08 1.53 6.31
CA ALA A 28 13.77 0.97 6.58
C ALA A 28 12.99 0.79 5.26
N PRO A 29 12.50 -0.41 4.92
CA PRO A 29 11.61 -0.61 3.78
C PRO A 29 10.18 -0.13 4.08
N ASP A 30 9.57 0.56 3.11
CA ASP A 30 8.14 0.91 3.05
C ASP A 30 7.50 0.05 1.95
N TYR A 31 6.82 -1.03 2.31
CA TYR A 31 6.26 -1.93 1.29
C TYR A 31 5.01 -1.33 0.64
N ASP A 32 5.15 -0.97 -0.64
CA ASP A 32 4.12 -0.41 -1.51
C ASP A 32 3.75 -1.45 -2.58
N GLY A 33 3.09 -2.53 -2.14
CA GLY A 33 2.73 -3.68 -2.98
C GLY A 33 1.59 -3.41 -3.97
N GLN A 34 0.90 -4.48 -4.41
CA GLN A 34 -0.19 -4.33 -5.40
C GLN A 34 -1.33 -3.40 -4.98
N SER A 35 -1.65 -3.36 -3.68
CA SER A 35 -2.68 -2.48 -3.14
C SER A 35 -2.28 -1.00 -3.15
N GLY A 36 -1.01 -0.69 -3.44
CA GLY A 36 -0.45 0.64 -3.24
C GLY A 36 -0.47 1.07 -1.76
N ARG A 37 -0.27 2.37 -1.53
CA ARG A 37 -0.23 2.95 -0.18
C ARG A 37 -1.58 2.88 0.53
N ILE A 38 -1.56 2.44 1.79
CA ILE A 38 -2.72 2.40 2.69
C ILE A 38 -2.48 3.36 3.85
N GLY A 39 -3.45 4.23 4.13
CA GLY A 39 -3.44 5.14 5.28
C GLY A 39 -4.15 4.52 6.47
N PHE A 40 -3.62 4.72 7.67
CA PHE A 40 -4.21 4.29 8.94
C PHE A 40 -4.25 5.45 9.93
N ASP A 41 -5.28 5.52 10.77
CA ASP A 41 -5.30 6.44 11.93
C ASP A 41 -4.63 5.82 13.17
N ALA A 42 -4.68 6.53 14.30
CA ALA A 42 -4.05 6.12 15.54
C ALA A 42 -4.64 4.84 16.15
N ASN A 43 -5.88 4.49 15.80
CA ASN A 43 -6.54 3.25 16.22
C ASN A 43 -6.23 2.08 15.27
N GLY A 44 -5.57 2.37 14.15
CA GLY A 44 -5.32 1.40 13.09
C GLY A 44 -6.48 1.25 12.11
N ASP A 45 -7.45 2.18 12.10
CA ASP A 45 -8.52 2.15 11.10
C ASP A 45 -8.04 2.73 9.78
N VAL A 46 -8.50 2.16 8.66
CA VAL A 46 -8.14 2.65 7.33
C VAL A 46 -8.69 4.06 7.11
N THR A 47 -7.83 4.97 6.68
CA THR A 47 -8.16 6.36 6.30
C THR A 47 -8.01 6.60 4.81
N ALA A 48 -7.15 5.84 4.12
CA ALA A 48 -7.02 5.87 2.67
C ALA A 48 -6.67 4.49 2.12
N ALA A 49 -7.24 4.12 0.97
CA ALA A 49 -6.94 2.87 0.29
C ALA A 49 -7.06 3.02 -1.23
N ASN A 50 -6.31 2.21 -1.97
CA ASN A 50 -6.50 2.05 -3.41
C ASN A 50 -7.27 0.76 -3.69
N TYR A 51 -8.16 0.83 -4.66
CA TYR A 51 -9.02 -0.25 -5.12
C TYR A 51 -8.68 -0.55 -6.57
N MET A 52 -8.44 -1.82 -6.87
CA MET A 52 -8.23 -2.27 -8.24
C MET A 52 -9.57 -2.70 -8.84
N VAL A 53 -9.99 -2.03 -9.90
CA VAL A 53 -11.25 -2.32 -10.59
C VAL A 53 -11.01 -3.40 -11.61
N TYR A 54 -11.75 -4.50 -11.51
CA TYR A 54 -11.74 -5.59 -12.48
C TYR A 54 -13.10 -5.72 -13.15
N LEU A 55 -13.08 -5.85 -14.48
CA LEU A 55 -14.26 -6.13 -15.29
C LEU A 55 -14.18 -7.56 -15.82
N TYR A 56 -15.34 -8.22 -15.89
CA TYR A 56 -15.47 -9.56 -16.45
C TYR A 56 -16.07 -9.47 -17.85
N GLY A 57 -15.40 -10.10 -18.83
CA GLY A 57 -15.87 -10.17 -20.21
C GLY A 57 -16.79 -11.37 -20.46
N ALA A 58 -17.15 -11.59 -21.73
CA ALA A 58 -17.94 -12.76 -22.15
C ALA A 58 -17.22 -14.09 -21.90
N ASP A 59 -15.89 -14.07 -21.77
CA ASP A 59 -15.03 -15.20 -21.38
C ASP A 59 -15.04 -15.46 -19.86
N ASN A 60 -15.80 -14.68 -19.08
CA ASN A 60 -15.84 -14.70 -17.61
C ASN A 60 -14.45 -14.61 -16.96
N THR A 61 -13.50 -13.96 -17.63
CA THR A 61 -12.14 -13.75 -17.12
C THR A 61 -12.00 -12.32 -16.62
N ALA A 62 -11.43 -12.16 -15.43
CA ALA A 62 -11.17 -10.85 -14.84
C ALA A 62 -10.08 -10.10 -15.62
N LYS A 63 -10.39 -8.88 -16.06
CA LYS A 63 -9.44 -7.95 -16.69
C LYS A 63 -9.36 -6.68 -15.83
N MET A 64 -8.16 -6.31 -15.43
CA MET A 64 -7.95 -5.07 -14.67
C MET A 64 -8.29 -3.88 -15.57
N ALA A 65 -9.21 -3.05 -15.11
CA ALA A 65 -9.79 -1.93 -15.85
C ALA A 65 -9.31 -0.57 -15.33
N GLY A 66 -8.86 -0.49 -14.07
CA GLY A 66 -8.34 0.74 -13.50
C GLY A 66 -8.06 0.64 -12.00
N THR A 67 -7.73 1.78 -11.42
CA THR A 67 -7.49 1.95 -9.98
C THR A 67 -8.23 3.17 -9.47
N GLU A 68 -8.88 3.03 -8.32
CA GLU A 68 -9.58 4.11 -7.63
C GLU A 68 -8.99 4.32 -6.25
N THR A 69 -8.79 5.56 -5.81
CA THR A 69 -8.35 5.87 -4.45
C THR A 69 -9.52 6.46 -3.68
N ALA A 70 -9.85 5.87 -2.52
CA ALA A 70 -10.77 6.47 -1.58
C ALA A 70 -10.01 6.90 -0.32
N ALA A 71 -10.33 8.10 0.18
CA ALA A 71 -9.79 8.62 1.42
C ALA A 71 -10.87 9.31 2.24
N ARG A 72 -10.77 9.19 3.57
CA ARG A 72 -11.52 9.96 4.55
C ARG A 72 -10.54 10.75 5.40
N SER A 73 -10.93 11.95 5.81
CA SER A 73 -10.24 12.63 6.90
C SER A 73 -10.45 11.78 8.16
N GLY A 74 -9.37 11.21 8.70
CA GLY A 74 -9.42 10.52 9.99
C GLY A 74 -9.81 11.51 11.09
N SER A 75 -10.72 11.09 11.98
CA SER A 75 -11.15 11.89 13.15
C SER A 75 -10.15 11.76 14.29
#